data_AF-A0A1C7GM54-F1
#
_entry.id   AF-A0A1C7GM54-F1
#
_cell.length_a   1.000
_cell.length_b   1.000
_cell.length_c   1.000
_cell.angle_alpha   90.00
_cell.angle_beta   90.00
_cell.angle_gamma   90.00
#
_symmetry.space_group_name_H-M   'P 1'
#
loop_
_entity.id
_entity.type
_entity.pdbx_description
1 polymer ?
#
loop_
_entity_poly.entity_id
_entity_poly.type
_entity_poly.pdbx_seq_one_letter_code
_entity_poly.pdbx_strand_id
1 'polypeptide(L)'
;MKHTVCIEDTTEQGETPSPEQLLFEQYDQLDRERFVNLLLEGINTCLSEPQRRRLLKYYFEGQTQEEIAQSENVAHQNVAESLWRAKENLRKFFKKAML
;
A
#
# COMPACT_ATOMS: atom_id res chain seq x y z
N MET A 1 -53.79 19.75 -1.64
CA MET A 1 -52.40 19.65 -2.13
C MET A 1 -51.83 21.06 -2.11
N LYS A 2 -50.76 21.43 -1.41
CA LYS A 2 -49.51 20.72 -1.14
C LYS A 2 -48.99 21.20 0.24
N HIS A 3 -48.77 20.30 1.18
CA HIS A 3 -48.00 20.60 2.39
C HIS A 3 -46.53 20.65 1.98
N THR A 4 -45.95 21.84 1.97
CA THR A 4 -44.49 21.99 1.87
C THR A 4 -43.92 21.63 3.24
N VAL A 5 -43.41 20.41 3.35
CA VAL A 5 -42.60 19.97 4.49
C VAL A 5 -41.29 20.77 4.42
N CYS A 6 -41.05 21.61 5.42
CA CYS A 6 -39.71 22.13 5.68
C CYS A 6 -38.90 20.95 6.22
N ILE A 7 -38.05 20.38 5.37
CA ILE A 7 -37.04 19.42 5.78
C ILE A 7 -35.94 20.29 6.38
N GLU A 8 -35.92 20.41 7.70
CA GLU A 8 -34.81 21.03 8.40
C GLU A 8 -33.57 20.17 8.13
N ASP A 9 -32.50 20.80 7.65
CA ASP A 9 -31.17 20.21 7.56
C ASP A 9 -30.74 19.79 8.96
N THR A 10 -31.00 18.53 9.32
CA THR A 10 -30.37 17.88 10.47
C THR A 10 -28.89 17.81 10.19
N THR A 11 -28.20 18.84 10.64
CA THR A 11 -26.76 18.90 10.90
C THR A 11 -26.31 17.50 11.34
N GLU A 12 -25.45 16.88 10.53
CA GLU A 12 -24.83 15.60 10.83
C GLU A 12 -24.09 15.73 12.16
N GLN A 13 -24.74 15.36 13.27
CA GLN A 13 -24.05 15.07 14.50
C GLN A 13 -23.29 13.78 14.24
N GLY A 14 -22.07 13.90 13.73
CA GLY A 14 -21.15 12.78 13.66
C GLY A 14 -21.05 12.17 15.05
N GLU A 15 -21.54 10.93 15.18
CA GLU A 15 -21.45 10.16 16.41
C GLU A 15 -19.99 10.21 16.87
N THR A 16 -19.73 10.84 18.01
CA THR A 16 -18.38 10.84 18.58
C THR A 16 -18.05 9.40 18.95
N PRO A 17 -16.96 8.83 18.42
CA PRO A 17 -16.61 7.44 18.68
C PRO A 17 -16.49 7.19 20.19
N SER A 18 -17.06 6.09 20.66
CA SER A 18 -16.89 5.59 22.02
C SER A 18 -15.39 5.51 22.37
N PRO A 19 -15.01 5.68 23.65
CA PRO A 19 -13.65 5.38 24.10
C PRO A 19 -13.12 4.02 23.60
N GLU A 20 -13.97 3.00 23.48
CA GLU A 20 -13.56 1.68 22.95
C GLU A 20 -13.24 1.72 21.45
N GLN A 21 -14.01 2.49 20.67
CA GLN A 21 -13.78 2.65 19.23
C GLN A 21 -12.48 3.42 18.97
N LEU A 22 -12.21 4.47 19.75
CA LEU A 22 -10.95 5.22 19.69
C LEU A 22 -9.74 4.31 20.00
N LEU A 23 -9.86 3.44 21.00
CA LEU A 23 -8.81 2.48 21.31
C LEU A 23 -8.58 1.50 20.14
N PHE A 24 -9.65 0.99 19.54
CA PHE A 24 -9.54 0.08 18.39
C PHE A 24 -8.87 0.74 17.19
N GLU A 25 -9.27 1.96 16.84
CA GLU A 25 -8.66 2.75 15.77
C GLU A 25 -7.18 3.02 16.03
N GLN A 26 -6.80 3.28 17.28
CA GLN A 26 -5.41 3.46 17.68
C GLN A 26 -4.59 2.18 17.49
N TYR A 27 -5.12 1.01 17.87
CA TYR A 27 -4.43 -0.27 17.61
C TYR A 27 -4.28 -0.54 16.12
N ASP A 28 -5.34 -0.32 15.34
CA ASP A 28 -5.30 -0.46 13.89
C ASP A 28 -4.26 0.47 13.25
N GLN A 29 -4.14 1.70 13.74
CA GLN A 29 -3.12 2.64 13.28
C GLN A 29 -1.72 2.14 13.61
N LEU A 30 -1.47 1.68 14.84
CA LEU A 30 -0.18 1.14 15.24
C LEU A 30 0.22 -0.08 14.41
N ASP A 31 -0.72 -0.98 14.12
CA ASP A 31 -0.45 -2.16 13.30
C ASP A 31 -0.17 -1.78 11.83
N ARG A 32 -0.91 -0.79 11.29
CA ARG A 32 -0.60 -0.22 9.97
C ARG A 32 0.80 0.40 9.93
N GLU A 33 1.17 1.20 10.92
CA GLU A 33 2.49 1.83 10.99
C GLU A 33 3.61 0.79 11.10
N ARG A 34 3.43 -0.25 11.93
CA ARG A 34 4.39 -1.37 12.03
C ARG A 34 4.53 -2.08 10.69
N PHE A 35 3.42 -2.37 10.03
CA PHE A 35 3.44 -3.04 8.73
C PHE A 35 4.13 -2.20 7.66
N VAL A 36 3.86 -0.90 7.59
CA VAL A 36 4.50 0.04 6.66
C VAL A 36 6.01 0.09 6.90
N ASN A 37 6.44 0.22 8.15
CA ASN A 37 7.85 0.24 8.51
C ASN A 37 8.55 -1.07 8.10
N LEU A 38 7.92 -2.22 8.36
CA LEU A 38 8.46 -3.53 7.99
C LEU A 38 8.54 -3.70 6.46
N LEU A 39 7.53 -3.23 5.72
CA LEU A 39 7.55 -3.24 4.26
C LEU A 39 8.69 -2.38 3.70
N LEU A 40 8.87 -1.17 4.25
CA LEU A 40 9.94 -0.28 3.84
C LEU A 40 11.32 -0.89 4.12
N GLU A 41 11.49 -1.52 5.28
CA GLU A 41 12.70 -2.25 5.63
C GLU A 41 12.98 -3.38 4.64
N GLY A 42 11.99 -4.20 4.31
CA GLY A 42 12.13 -5.28 3.33
C GLY A 42 12.54 -4.76 1.96
N ILE A 43 11.88 -3.70 1.47
CA ILE A 43 12.19 -3.07 0.18
C ILE A 43 13.63 -2.55 0.15
N ASN A 44 14.12 -1.99 1.27
CA ASN A 44 15.44 -1.39 1.34
C ASN A 44 16.57 -2.40 1.55
N THR A 45 16.30 -3.51 2.23
CA THR A 45 17.34 -4.46 2.66
C THR A 45 17.42 -5.72 1.81
N CYS A 46 16.31 -6.22 1.26
CA CYS A 46 16.30 -7.53 0.57
C CYS A 46 16.22 -7.43 -0.97
N LEU A 47 16.11 -6.22 -1.52
CA LEU A 47 16.02 -5.99 -2.97
C LEU A 47 17.29 -5.36 -3.52
N SER A 48 17.72 -5.84 -4.69
CA SER A 48 18.74 -5.14 -5.49
C SER A 48 18.18 -3.82 -6.03
N GLU A 49 19.06 -2.90 -6.44
CA GLU A 49 18.65 -1.60 -7.00
C GLU A 49 17.65 -1.75 -8.17
N PRO A 50 17.86 -2.65 -9.16
CA PRO A 50 16.89 -2.81 -10.23
C PRO A 50 15.54 -3.38 -9.79
N GLN A 51 15.56 -4.31 -8.84
CA GLN A 51 14.32 -4.87 -8.28
C GLN A 51 13.52 -3.80 -7.54
N ARG A 52 14.17 -3.03 -6.66
CA ARG A 52 13.53 -1.97 -5.89
C ARG A 52 12.93 -0.91 -6.81
N ARG A 53 13.73 -0.36 -7.72
CA ARG A 53 13.28 0.71 -8.62
C ARG A 53 12.14 0.24 -9.54
N ARG A 54 12.23 -0.96 -10.14
CA ARG A 54 11.13 -1.50 -10.97
C ARG A 54 9.87 -1.77 -10.16
N LEU A 55 10.01 -2.25 -8.92
CA LEU A 55 8.89 -2.49 -8.01
C LEU A 55 8.18 -1.17 -7.64
N LEU A 56 8.93 -0.10 -7.35
CA LEU A 56 8.38 1.24 -7.09
C LEU A 56 7.61 1.78 -8.30
N LYS A 57 8.22 1.74 -9.48
CA LYS A 57 7.58 2.14 -10.74
C LYS A 57 6.26 1.41 -11.00
N TYR A 58 6.26 0.09 -10.80
CA TYR A 58 5.08 -0.73 -11.09
C TYR A 58 3.94 -0.55 -10.07
N TYR A 59 4.24 -0.61 -8.77
CA TYR A 59 3.19 -0.63 -7.74
C TYR A 59 2.83 0.75 -7.18
N PHE A 60 3.74 1.72 -7.21
CA PHE A 60 3.54 3.04 -6.59
C PHE A 60 3.39 4.16 -7.63
N GLU A 61 4.04 4.03 -8.79
CA GLU A 61 3.95 5.03 -9.87
C GLU A 61 2.97 4.62 -11.00
N GLY A 62 2.42 3.40 -10.94
CA GLY A 62 1.42 2.91 -11.90
C GLY A 62 1.96 2.58 -13.29
N GLN A 63 3.28 2.45 -13.47
CA GLN A 63 3.87 2.10 -14.76
C GLN A 63 3.67 0.62 -15.10
N THR A 64 3.43 0.35 -16.38
CA THR A 64 3.40 -1.01 -16.94
C THR A 64 4.81 -1.61 -17.09
N GLN A 65 4.91 -2.93 -17.23
CA GLN A 65 6.20 -3.59 -17.43
C GLN A 65 6.83 -3.16 -18.76
N GLU A 66 6.01 -2.90 -19.77
CA GLU A 66 6.40 -2.37 -21.09
C GLU A 66 6.98 -0.97 -20.99
N GLU A 67 6.33 -0.03 -20.29
CA GLU A 67 6.84 1.33 -20.08
C GLU A 67 8.16 1.31 -19.31
N ILE A 68 8.27 0.46 -18.29
CA ILE A 68 9.52 0.28 -17.54
C ILE A 68 10.62 -0.25 -18.46
N ALA A 69 10.33 -1.30 -19.24
CA ALA A 69 11.27 -1.92 -20.17
C ALA A 69 11.78 -0.93 -21.23
N GLN A 70 10.87 -0.13 -21.79
CA GLN A 70 11.18 0.94 -22.73
C GLN A 70 12.05 2.02 -22.05
N SER A 71 11.68 2.49 -20.87
CA SER A 71 12.42 3.54 -20.15
C SER A 71 13.84 3.12 -19.75
N GLU A 72 14.05 1.84 -19.45
CA GLU A 72 15.33 1.27 -19.04
C GLU A 72 16.13 0.68 -20.21
N ASN A 73 15.57 0.68 -21.43
CA ASN A 73 16.12 0.05 -22.62
C ASN A 73 16.54 -1.42 -22.38
N VAL A 74 15.63 -2.20 -21.79
CA VAL A 74 15.81 -3.63 -21.51
C VAL A 74 14.67 -4.44 -22.10
N ALA A 75 14.90 -5.74 -22.30
CA ALA A 75 13.82 -6.64 -22.71
C ALA A 75 12.71 -6.71 -21.64
N HIS A 76 11.45 -6.75 -22.08
CA HIS A 76 10.28 -6.94 -21.20
C HIS A 76 10.45 -8.12 -20.23
N GLN A 77 11.00 -9.24 -20.71
CA GLN A 77 11.28 -10.43 -19.90
C GLN A 77 12.18 -10.13 -18.69
N ASN A 78 13.15 -9.23 -18.83
CA ASN A 78 14.04 -8.85 -17.73
C ASN A 78 13.30 -8.05 -16.65
N VAL A 79 12.31 -7.23 -17.03
CA VAL A 79 11.46 -6.51 -16.09
C VAL A 79 10.54 -7.49 -15.37
N ALA A 80 9.87 -8.37 -16.12
CA ALA A 80 8.98 -9.40 -15.57
C ALA A 80 9.69 -10.29 -14.54
N GLU A 81 10.86 -10.82 -14.90
CA GLU A 81 11.66 -11.67 -14.04
C GLU A 81 12.17 -10.92 -12.80
N SER A 82 12.56 -9.64 -12.97
CA SER A 82 12.99 -8.78 -11.87
C SER A 82 11.86 -8.55 -10.85
N LEU A 83 10.65 -8.23 -11.32
CA LEU A 83 9.48 -8.03 -10.46
C LEU A 83 9.09 -9.32 -9.74
N TRP A 84 9.12 -10.46 -10.44
CA TRP A 84 8.86 -11.76 -9.83
C TRP A 84 9.86 -12.07 -8.71
N ARG A 85 11.17 -11.89 -8.96
CA ARG A 85 12.21 -12.09 -7.93
C ARG A 85 12.05 -11.11 -6.77
N ALA A 86 11.70 -9.86 -7.03
CA ALA A 86 11.48 -8.86 -5.99
C ALA A 86 10.35 -9.30 -5.03
N LYS A 87 9.23 -9.76 -5.59
CA LYS A 87 8.10 -10.28 -4.80
C LYS A 87 8.48 -11.51 -3.98
N GLU A 88 9.25 -12.43 -4.55
CA GLU A 88 9.71 -13.64 -3.84
C GLU A 88 10.70 -13.31 -2.71
N ASN A 89 11.59 -12.34 -2.92
CA ASN A 89 12.51 -11.88 -1.88
C ASN A 89 11.76 -11.21 -0.71
N LEU A 90 10.79 -10.34 -1.01
CA LEU A 90 9.93 -9.75 0.01
C LEU A 90 9.14 -10.82 0.76
N ARG A 91 8.58 -11.81 0.06
CA ARG A 91 7.87 -12.93 0.71
C ARG A 91 8.78 -13.68 1.68
N LYS A 92 10.03 -13.95 1.30
CA LYS A 92 11.02 -14.59 2.19
C LYS A 92 11.39 -13.71 3.37
N PHE A 93 11.53 -12.40 3.17
CA PHE A 93 11.78 -11.43 4.23
C PHE A 93 10.65 -11.44 5.26
N PHE A 94 9.41 -11.27 4.82
CA PHE A 94 8.23 -11.26 5.69
C PHE A 94 8.03 -12.57 6.44
N LYS A 95 8.29 -13.70 5.79
CA LYS A 95 8.27 -15.01 6.48
C LYS A 95 9.27 -15.10 7.61
N LYS A 96 10.43 -14.45 7.51
CA LYS A 96 11.43 -14.45 8.60
C LYS A 96 11.09 -13.44 9.69
N ALA A 97 10.54 -12.29 9.32
CA ALA A 97 10.19 -11.23 10.26
C ALA A 97 8.93 -11.53 11.11
N MET A 98 8.07 -12.44 10.63
CA MET A 98 6.85 -12.88 11.32
C MET A 98 7.00 -14.26 12.02
N LEU A 99 8.21 -14.84 12.03
CA LEU A 99 8.56 -16.04 12.82
C LEU A 99 9.28 -15.63 14.09
#